data_AF-A0A7S1Q238-F1
#
_entry.id   AF-A0A7S1Q238-F1
#
_cell.length_a   1.000
_cell.length_b   1.000
_cell.length_c   1.000
_cell.angle_alpha   90.00
_cell.angle_beta   90.00
_cell.angle_gamma   90.00
#
_symmetry.space_group_name_H-M   'P 1'
#
loop_
_entity.id
_entity.type
_entity.pdbx_description
1 polymer ?
#
loop_
_entity_poly.entity_id
_entity_poly.type
_entity_poly.pdbx_seq_one_letter_code
_entity_poly.pdbx_strand_id
1 'polypeptide(L)'
;AFLRLDVRRGSWDTLDAGQFTLKNAAFVGVTYDPDRRRLWLPPSQSRKVLAISLPTDDAPDQHEFQEVSVPNTVTAYPSIPFSGAVFDGKSVWMVPSRLKTHVVYFDADIVPGARGKTLDATQWPPANVDLASFNTGKSPFAGG
;
A
#
# COMPACT_ATOMS: atom_id res chain seq x y z
N ALA A 1 18.27 1.24 4.17
CA ALA A 1 17.78 2.61 4.33
C ALA A 1 17.00 3.04 3.09
N PHE A 2 16.06 3.97 3.23
CA PHE A 2 15.41 4.61 2.09
C PHE A 2 16.08 5.96 1.82
N LEU A 3 16.16 6.36 0.56
CA LEU A 3 16.60 7.71 0.18
C LEU A 3 15.37 8.56 -0.10
N ARG A 4 15.35 9.77 0.44
CA ARG A 4 14.31 10.77 0.22
C ARG A 4 14.95 11.97 -0.46
N LEU A 5 14.34 12.44 -1.55
CA LEU A 5 14.68 13.72 -2.17
C LEU A 5 13.75 14.80 -1.61
N ASP A 6 14.31 15.81 -0.95
CA ASP A 6 13.60 17.06 -0.68
C ASP A 6 13.76 18.00 -1.88
N VAL A 7 12.73 18.04 -2.73
CA VAL A 7 12.71 18.89 -3.93
C VAL A 7 12.66 20.39 -3.62
N ARG A 8 12.22 20.80 -2.43
CA ARG A 8 12.18 22.23 -2.04
C ARG A 8 13.57 22.73 -1.67
N ARG A 9 14.37 21.85 -1.06
CA ARG A 9 15.74 22.15 -0.61
C ARG A 9 16.82 21.69 -1.59
N GLY A 10 16.46 20.87 -2.58
CA GLY A 10 17.41 20.25 -3.50
C GLY A 10 18.37 19.29 -2.79
N SER A 11 17.96 18.72 -1.65
CA SER A 11 18.80 17.88 -0.79
C SER A 11 18.32 16.44 -0.73
N TRP A 12 19.25 15.53 -0.47
CA TRP A 12 18.96 14.13 -0.21
C TRP A 12 19.05 13.86 1.28
N ASP A 13 18.01 13.21 1.81
CA ASP A 13 17.98 12.71 3.18
C ASP A 13 17.91 11.18 3.17
N THR A 14 18.46 10.58 4.21
CA THR A 14 18.36 9.13 4.43
C THR A 14 17.32 8.87 5.50
N LEU A 15 16.28 8.12 5.15
CA LEU A 15 15.34 7.58 6.11
C LEU A 15 15.89 6.26 6.65
N ASP A 16 16.24 6.25 7.94
CA ASP A 16 16.78 5.07 8.59
C ASP A 16 15.71 3.97 8.68
N ALA A 17 16.04 2.84 8.06
CA ALA A 17 15.22 1.64 8.04
C ALA A 17 15.96 0.47 8.71
N GLY A 18 16.97 0.76 9.54
CA GLY A 18 17.82 -0.23 10.20
C GLY A 18 17.06 -1.17 11.15
N GLN A 19 15.87 -0.78 11.58
CA GLN A 19 14.94 -1.65 12.31
C GLN A 19 14.37 -2.80 11.47
N PHE A 20 14.56 -2.78 10.14
CA PHE A 20 14.07 -3.81 9.22
C PHE A 20 15.22 -4.61 8.62
N THR A 21 15.07 -5.94 8.61
CA THR A 21 15.92 -6.83 7.81
C THR A 21 15.38 -6.86 6.37
N LEU A 22 15.82 -5.91 5.55
CA LEU A 22 15.41 -5.81 4.14
C LEU A 22 16.28 -6.69 3.24
N LYS A 23 15.65 -7.41 2.31
CA LYS A 23 16.35 -8.10 1.21
C LYS A 23 16.58 -7.15 0.03
N ASN A 24 17.51 -7.51 -0.87
CA ASN A 24 17.63 -6.81 -2.16
C ASN A 24 16.28 -6.79 -2.88
N ALA A 25 15.91 -5.62 -3.40
CA ALA A 25 14.61 -5.37 -4.03
C ALA A 25 13.42 -5.77 -3.13
N ALA A 26 13.45 -5.43 -1.84
CA ALA A 26 12.41 -5.78 -0.87
C ALA A 26 10.98 -5.34 -1.26
N PHE A 27 10.87 -4.30 -2.10
CA PHE A 27 9.60 -3.72 -2.53
C PHE A 27 9.58 -3.52 -4.06
N VAL A 28 8.38 -3.60 -4.65
CA VAL A 28 8.16 -3.47 -6.11
C VAL A 28 7.64 -2.09 -6.53
N GLY A 29 7.54 -1.15 -5.60
CA GLY A 29 7.04 0.19 -5.86
C GLY A 29 6.60 0.90 -4.60
N VAL A 30 5.84 1.98 -4.79
CA VAL A 30 5.25 2.78 -3.71
C VAL A 30 3.91 3.35 -4.16
N THR A 31 2.98 3.45 -3.23
CA THR A 31 1.69 4.13 -3.40
C THR A 31 1.54 5.18 -2.31
N TYR A 32 1.01 6.34 -2.66
CA TYR A 32 0.81 7.44 -1.71
C TYR A 32 -0.67 7.59 -1.35
N ASP A 33 -0.94 7.59 -0.05
CA ASP A 33 -2.19 8.05 0.55
C ASP A 33 -2.01 9.52 0.97
N PRO A 34 -2.60 10.49 0.25
CA PRO A 34 -2.48 11.91 0.56
C PRO A 34 -3.16 12.32 1.86
N ASP A 35 -4.27 11.68 2.23
CA ASP A 35 -5.07 12.10 3.39
C ASP A 35 -4.34 11.79 4.69
N ARG A 36 -3.58 10.69 4.72
CA ARG A 36 -2.76 10.29 5.87
C ARG A 36 -1.27 10.59 5.69
N ARG A 37 -0.88 11.22 4.58
CA ARG A 37 0.51 11.47 4.17
C ARG A 37 1.37 10.20 4.32
N ARG A 38 0.89 9.07 3.81
CA ARG A 38 1.48 7.75 4.06
C ARG A 38 1.94 7.08 2.76
N LEU A 39 3.16 6.59 2.77
CA LEU A 39 3.68 5.73 1.72
C LEU A 39 3.38 4.28 2.04
N TRP A 40 2.86 3.54 1.07
CA TRP A 40 2.64 2.12 1.14
C TRP A 40 3.59 1.41 0.19
N LEU A 41 4.37 0.47 0.72
CA LEU A 41 5.41 -0.23 -0.01
C LEU A 41 5.01 -1.70 -0.20
N PRO A 42 4.57 -2.08 -1.41
CA PRO A 42 4.18 -3.45 -1.70
C PRO A 42 5.41 -4.36 -1.67
N PRO A 43 5.39 -5.46 -0.90
CA PRO A 43 6.53 -6.35 -0.78
C PRO A 43 6.73 -7.18 -2.05
N SER A 44 7.99 -7.44 -2.40
CA SER A 44 8.35 -8.34 -3.50
C SER A 44 8.35 -9.82 -3.08
N GLN A 45 8.76 -10.11 -1.84
CA GLN A 45 9.01 -11.46 -1.34
C GLN A 45 8.58 -11.67 0.13
N SER A 46 7.72 -10.80 0.65
CA SER A 46 7.24 -10.84 2.04
C SER A 46 5.71 -10.85 2.11
N ARG A 47 5.18 -11.33 3.23
CA ARG A 47 3.76 -11.22 3.59
C ARG A 47 3.47 -10.01 4.46
N LYS A 48 4.44 -9.09 4.58
CA LYS A 48 4.34 -7.84 5.33
C LYS A 48 4.40 -6.68 4.35
N VAL A 49 3.33 -5.91 4.29
CA VAL A 49 3.32 -4.60 3.62
C VAL A 49 3.86 -3.59 4.62
N LEU A 50 4.78 -2.75 4.18
CA LEU A 50 5.29 -1.66 5.01
C LEU A 50 4.54 -0.39 4.66
N ALA A 51 4.04 0.31 5.67
CA ALA A 51 3.51 1.65 5.54
C ALA A 51 4.39 2.62 6.33
N ILE A 52 4.69 3.78 5.74
CA ILE A 52 5.56 4.80 6.31
C ILE A 52 4.77 6.10 6.35
N SER A 53 4.43 6.56 7.55
CA SER A 53 3.85 7.89 7.73
C SER A 53 4.96 8.93 7.51
N LEU A 54 4.68 9.91 6.66
CA LEU A 54 5.60 11.02 6.40
C LEU A 54 5.52 12.07 7.51
N PRO A 55 6.59 12.84 7.74
CA PRO A 55 6.63 13.84 8.80
C PRO A 55 5.61 14.93 8.52
N THR A 56 5.08 15.54 9.56
CA THR A 56 4.22 16.73 9.45
C THR A 56 5.05 18.00 9.61
N ASP A 57 4.46 19.16 9.35
CA ASP A 57 5.16 20.44 9.50
C ASP A 57 5.47 20.71 10.98
N ASP A 58 4.61 20.22 11.89
CA ASP A 58 4.80 20.30 13.35
C ASP A 58 5.79 19.24 13.90
N ALA A 59 6.10 18.21 13.13
CA ALA A 59 6.99 17.10 13.52
C ALA A 59 7.85 16.64 12.32
N PRO A 60 8.78 17.48 11.83
CA PRO A 60 9.47 17.28 10.54
C PRO A 60 10.46 16.10 10.51
N ASP A 61 10.85 15.59 11.68
CA ASP A 61 11.80 14.48 11.82
C ASP A 61 11.11 13.16 12.22
N GLN A 62 9.80 13.17 12.46
CA GLN A 62 9.08 11.99 12.93
C GLN A 62 8.53 11.19 11.76
N HIS A 63 9.06 9.98 11.63
CA HIS A 63 8.53 8.94 10.75
C HIS A 63 8.01 7.79 11.58
N GLU A 64 6.84 7.29 11.21
CA GLU A 64 6.26 6.11 11.83
C GLU A 64 6.23 4.98 10.79
N PHE A 65 6.74 3.82 11.18
CA PHE A 65 6.73 2.63 10.34
C PHE A 65 5.74 1.62 10.89
N GLN A 66 4.87 1.12 10.03
CA GLN A 66 3.86 0.13 10.39
C GLN A 66 3.93 -1.06 9.43
N GLU A 67 4.08 -2.26 9.98
CA GLU A 67 3.98 -3.50 9.19
C GLU A 67 2.57 -4.07 9.27
N VAL A 68 1.97 -4.31 8.10
CA VAL A 68 0.64 -4.91 8.01
C VAL A 68 0.72 -6.26 7.33
N SER A 69 0.16 -7.29 7.96
CA SER A 69 0.19 -8.65 7.44
C SER A 69 -0.84 -8.85 6.34
N VAL A 70 -0.40 -9.45 5.23
CA VAL A 70 -1.29 -10.00 4.21
C VAL A 70 -2.12 -11.14 4.83
N PRO A 71 -3.45 -11.18 4.62
CA PRO A 71 -4.35 -12.14 5.25
C PRO A 71 -3.97 -13.58 4.95
N ASN A 72 -4.15 -14.44 5.95
CA ASN A 72 -3.81 -15.86 5.86
C ASN A 72 -4.70 -16.62 4.86
N THR A 73 -5.86 -16.09 4.49
CA THR A 73 -6.73 -16.66 3.45
C THR A 73 -6.02 -16.80 2.10
N VAL A 74 -5.00 -15.98 1.85
CA VAL A 74 -4.11 -16.12 0.70
C VAL A 74 -2.99 -17.12 1.05
N THR A 75 -3.30 -18.41 1.06
CA THR A 75 -2.37 -19.49 1.44
C THR A 75 -1.52 -20.02 0.27
N ALA A 76 -1.96 -19.82 -0.97
CA ALA A 76 -1.42 -20.49 -2.15
C ALA A 76 0.04 -20.14 -2.50
N TYR A 77 0.62 -19.11 -1.88
CA TYR A 77 1.98 -18.67 -2.18
C TYR A 77 2.77 -18.34 -0.89
N PRO A 78 3.92 -19.00 -0.65
CA PRO A 78 4.76 -18.73 0.51
C PRO A 78 5.40 -17.33 0.45
N SER A 79 5.60 -16.79 -0.76
CA SER A 79 5.88 -15.38 -1.02
C SER A 79 4.79 -14.83 -1.92
N ILE A 80 4.13 -13.74 -1.51
CA ILE A 80 3.10 -13.10 -2.33
C ILE A 80 3.79 -11.98 -3.10
N PRO A 81 4.00 -12.12 -4.42
CA PRO A 81 4.61 -11.07 -5.20
C PRO A 81 3.47 -10.19 -5.67
N PHE A 82 3.34 -9.02 -5.08
CA PHE A 82 2.55 -7.96 -5.71
C PHE A 82 3.39 -7.35 -6.84
N SER A 83 2.73 -6.74 -7.82
CA SER A 83 3.38 -5.94 -8.87
C SER A 83 3.31 -4.44 -8.58
N GLY A 84 2.62 -4.05 -7.51
CA GLY A 84 2.39 -2.66 -7.13
C GLY A 84 1.19 -2.55 -6.20
N ALA A 85 0.74 -1.32 -5.98
CA ALA A 85 -0.50 -1.04 -5.27
C ALA A 85 -1.13 0.27 -5.78
N VAL A 86 -2.40 0.47 -5.45
CA VAL A 86 -3.20 1.64 -5.82
C VAL A 86 -4.02 2.09 -4.62
N PHE A 87 -4.11 3.40 -4.39
CA PHE A 87 -4.97 4.00 -3.37
C PHE A 87 -6.22 4.56 -4.05
N ASP A 88 -7.39 4.24 -3.50
CA ASP A 88 -8.69 4.64 -4.05
C ASP A 88 -9.38 5.77 -3.26
N GLY A 89 -8.70 6.36 -2.27
CA GLY A 89 -9.29 7.34 -1.33
C GLY A 89 -9.64 6.74 0.04
N LYS A 90 -9.76 5.42 0.15
CA LYS A 90 -10.15 4.75 1.42
C LYS A 90 -9.30 3.53 1.75
N SER A 91 -8.85 2.83 0.73
CA SER A 91 -8.17 1.56 0.82
C SER A 91 -6.98 1.53 -0.13
N VAL A 92 -5.96 0.78 0.28
CA VAL A 92 -4.82 0.49 -0.56
C VAL A 92 -4.95 -0.94 -1.09
N TRP A 93 -5.11 -1.03 -2.39
CA TRP A 93 -5.30 -2.26 -3.15
C TRP A 93 -3.96 -2.76 -3.67
N MET A 94 -3.60 -3.99 -3.36
CA MET A 94 -2.40 -4.61 -3.88
C MET A 94 -2.67 -5.18 -5.27
N VAL A 95 -1.82 -4.85 -6.24
CA VAL A 95 -1.90 -5.42 -7.58
C VAL A 95 -1.26 -6.81 -7.56
N PRO A 96 -2.04 -7.89 -7.76
CA PRO A 96 -1.48 -9.23 -7.71
C PRO A 96 -0.63 -9.54 -8.94
N SER A 97 0.51 -10.20 -8.77
CA SER A 97 1.28 -10.75 -9.91
C SER A 97 1.03 -12.25 -10.14
N ARG A 98 0.70 -12.99 -9.07
CA ARG A 98 0.46 -14.44 -9.11
C ARG A 98 -0.86 -14.88 -8.51
N LEU A 99 -1.54 -14.00 -7.78
CA LEU A 99 -2.87 -14.32 -7.27
C LEU A 99 -3.86 -14.29 -8.43
N LYS A 100 -4.55 -15.42 -8.64
CA LYS A 100 -5.51 -15.57 -9.74
C LYS A 100 -6.95 -15.33 -9.31
N THR A 101 -7.24 -15.54 -8.03
CA THR A 101 -8.61 -15.68 -7.52
C THR A 101 -9.01 -14.59 -6.55
N HIS A 102 -8.05 -13.85 -5.99
CA HIS A 102 -8.29 -12.84 -4.97
C HIS A 102 -7.48 -11.57 -5.23
N VAL A 103 -8.06 -10.44 -4.85
CA VAL A 103 -7.34 -9.17 -4.66
C VAL A 103 -7.18 -8.95 -3.16
N VAL A 104 -6.02 -8.43 -2.75
CA VAL A 104 -5.74 -8.06 -1.36
C VAL A 104 -5.85 -6.54 -1.22
N TYR A 105 -6.48 -6.07 -0.16
CA TYR A 105 -6.53 -4.65 0.15
C TYR A 105 -6.41 -4.40 1.65
N PHE A 106 -6.09 -3.16 2.00
CA PHE A 106 -5.95 -2.70 3.38
C PHE A 106 -6.78 -1.44 3.55
N ASP A 107 -7.46 -1.29 4.70
CA ASP A 107 -8.03 0.01 5.06
C ASP A 107 -6.87 0.99 5.29
N ALA A 108 -7.04 2.23 4.83
CA ALA A 108 -6.01 3.25 4.99
C ALA A 108 -5.81 3.67 6.46
N ASP A 109 -6.89 3.62 7.24
CA ASP A 109 -6.89 3.78 8.70
C ASP A 109 -6.37 2.52 9.41
N ILE A 110 -5.10 2.17 9.16
CA ILE A 110 -4.44 1.06 9.87
C ILE A 110 -4.53 1.30 11.38
N VAL A 111 -5.11 0.34 12.08
CA VAL A 111 -5.11 0.24 13.54
C VAL A 111 -4.11 -0.84 13.99
N PRO A 112 -3.57 -0.76 15.23
CA PRO A 112 -2.67 -1.80 15.75
C PRO A 112 -3.26 -3.21 15.58
N GLY A 113 -2.48 -4.12 14.99
CA GLY A 113 -2.91 -5.50 14.73
C GLY A 113 -3.80 -5.70 13.50
N ALA A 114 -4.07 -4.64 12.73
CA ALA A 114 -4.79 -4.74 11.48
C ALA A 114 -4.14 -5.76 10.52
N ARG A 115 -4.97 -6.38 9.71
CA ARG A 115 -4.58 -7.30 8.64
C ARG A 115 -5.26 -6.86 7.36
N GLY A 116 -4.64 -7.19 6.23
CA GLY A 116 -5.31 -7.01 4.95
C GLY A 116 -6.56 -7.88 4.85
N LYS A 117 -7.41 -7.54 3.90
CA LYS A 117 -8.64 -8.23 3.55
C LYS A 117 -8.49 -8.79 2.14
N THR A 118 -9.36 -9.73 1.78
CA THR A 118 -9.42 -10.29 0.43
C THR A 118 -10.81 -10.09 -0.15
N LEU A 119 -10.88 -9.75 -1.44
CA LEU A 119 -12.07 -9.95 -2.26
C LEU A 119 -11.76 -11.04 -3.28
N ASP A 120 -12.66 -12.00 -3.42
CA ASP A 120 -12.58 -12.97 -4.51
C ASP A 120 -13.31 -12.45 -5.78
N ALA A 121 -13.21 -13.21 -6.87
CA ALA A 121 -13.84 -12.88 -8.14
C ALA A 121 -15.38 -12.78 -8.09
N THR A 122 -16.04 -13.42 -7.11
CA THR A 122 -17.51 -13.35 -6.94
C THR A 122 -17.94 -12.06 -6.23
N GLN A 123 -17.01 -11.42 -5.53
CA GLN A 123 -17.22 -10.18 -4.79
C GLN A 123 -16.70 -8.95 -5.55
N TRP A 124 -16.16 -9.15 -6.77
CA TRP A 124 -15.61 -8.10 -7.61
C TRP A 124 -16.53 -7.78 -8.81
N PRO A 125 -16.75 -6.49 -9.11
CA PRO A 125 -16.31 -5.33 -8.35
C PRO A 125 -17.17 -5.15 -7.08
N PRO A 126 -16.61 -4.56 -6.00
CA PRO A 126 -17.40 -4.30 -4.80
C PRO A 126 -18.52 -3.28 -5.11
N ALA A 127 -19.59 -3.29 -4.30
CA ALA A 127 -20.81 -2.50 -4.55
C ALA A 127 -20.57 -0.98 -4.68
N ASN A 128 -19.44 -0.46 -4.22
CA ASN A 128 -19.04 0.94 -4.32
C ASN A 128 -18.26 1.30 -5.61
N VAL A 129 -18.16 0.37 -6.56
CA VAL A 129 -17.50 0.58 -7.85
C VAL A 129 -18.55 0.62 -8.97
N ASP A 130 -18.71 1.80 -9.58
CA ASP A 130 -19.57 1.99 -10.75
C ASP A 130 -18.77 1.79 -12.05
N LEU A 131 -18.86 0.58 -12.63
CA LEU A 131 -18.19 0.27 -13.89
C LEU A 131 -18.72 1.06 -15.08
N ALA A 132 -19.97 1.55 -15.04
CA ALA A 132 -20.54 2.31 -16.14
C ALA A 132 -19.88 3.70 -16.25
N SER A 133 -19.52 4.29 -15.11
CA SER A 133 -18.83 5.60 -15.09
C SER A 133 -17.43 5.58 -15.70
N PHE A 134 -16.76 4.42 -15.72
CA PHE A 134 -15.45 4.22 -16.36
C PHE A 134 -15.47 4.57 -17.85
N ASN A 135 -16.56 4.22 -18.54
CA ASN A 135 -16.73 4.51 -19.96
C ASN A 135 -17.10 5.98 -20.24
N THR A 136 -17.34 6.77 -19.19
CA THR A 136 -17.74 8.18 -19.29
C THR A 136 -16.64 9.15 -18.83
N GLY A 137 -15.44 8.64 -18.53
CA GLY A 137 -14.33 9.45 -18.03
C GLY A 137 -14.49 9.95 -16.59
N LYS A 138 -15.45 9.39 -15.84
CA LYS A 138 -15.65 9.67 -14.41
C LYS A 138 -14.96 8.61 -13.56
N SER A 139 -14.59 8.97 -12.33
CA SER A 139 -14.01 8.01 -11.38
C SER A 139 -15.02 6.89 -11.10
N PRO A 140 -14.62 5.60 -11.21
CA PRO A 140 -15.47 4.47 -10.85
C PRO A 140 -15.63 4.31 -9.34
N PHE A 141 -14.82 4.99 -8.53
CA PHE A 141 -14.90 4.95 -7.07
C PHE A 141 -15.79 6.09 -6.59
N ALA A 142 -16.85 5.76 -5.85
CA ALA A 142 -17.74 6.75 -5.25
C ALA A 142 -16.99 7.61 -4.22
N GLY A 143 -16.80 8.91 -4.52
CA GLY A 143 -16.21 9.88 -3.58
C GLY A 143 -15.19 10.88 -4.14
N GLY A 144 -15.08 11.03 -5.47
CA GLY A 144 -14.28 12.10 -6.10
C GLY A 144 -15.05 13.41 -6.27
#